data_AF-A0A914AML9-F1
#
_entry.id   AF-A0A914AML9-F1
#
_cell.length_a   1.000
_cell.length_b   1.000
_cell.length_c   1.000
_cell.angle_alpha   90.00
_cell.angle_beta   90.00
_cell.angle_gamma   90.00
#
_symmetry.space_group_name_H-M   'P 1'
#
loop_
_entity.id
_entity.type
_entity.pdbx_description
1 polymer ?
#
loop_
_entity_poly.entity_id
_entity_poly.type
_entity_poly.pdbx_seq_one_letter_code
_entity_poly.pdbx_strand_id
1 'polypeptide(L)'
;ILLDAIFANSEGTVKAYFYKCRQFLSWLESQGIPLMLPISKEVLVIYLSHTKSHSDSDSVLISTAALLRWLHSLVNIKSNPLDSPIIQHVIVSGRRELHHPPVQKQPISLSQVKAIIDLFAGPEASLLELRSACYVSLKYALLFRHNEMAGVKANHLSEPANKKGISIFIPKSKTDVFRDGSTAFLCDRLDNYSPVAILRRFLEAAGINLGQDKYLYKIGADRPLSYTRCRELFFEALRRIGVSDPNVYGTSSQSKIRRGFPPS
;
A
#
# COMPACT_ATOMS: atom_id res chain seq x y z
N ILE A 1 -21.70 -11.01 15.39
CA ILE A 1 -20.60 -11.99 15.57
C ILE A 1 -19.78 -12.20 14.30
N LEU A 2 -20.30 -12.81 13.22
CA LEU A 2 -19.49 -13.07 11.99
C LEU A 2 -19.01 -11.77 11.31
N LEU A 3 -19.90 -10.78 11.20
CA LEU A 3 -19.56 -9.45 10.68
C LEU A 3 -18.50 -8.76 11.55
N ASP A 4 -18.63 -8.84 12.88
CA ASP A 4 -17.65 -8.25 13.80
C ASP A 4 -16.27 -8.92 13.68
N ALA A 5 -16.22 -10.25 13.48
CA ALA A 5 -14.98 -10.98 13.23
C ALA A 5 -14.31 -10.61 11.89
N ILE A 6 -15.12 -10.27 10.87
CA ILE A 6 -14.63 -9.74 9.59
C ILE A 6 -14.12 -8.30 9.79
N PHE A 7 -14.89 -7.43 10.45
CA PHE A 7 -14.56 -6.02 10.65
C PHE A 7 -13.43 -5.78 11.67
N ALA A 8 -13.10 -6.76 12.50
CA ALA A 8 -11.89 -6.75 13.34
C ALA A 8 -10.59 -6.72 12.51
N ASN A 9 -10.66 -7.07 11.22
CA ASN A 9 -9.52 -7.07 10.32
C ASN A 9 -9.60 -5.92 9.31
N SER A 10 -8.43 -5.45 8.84
CA SER A 10 -8.40 -4.46 7.77
C SER A 10 -9.02 -5.01 6.48
N GLU A 11 -9.68 -4.15 5.70
CA GLU A 11 -10.30 -4.53 4.43
C GLU A 11 -9.32 -5.25 3.47
N GLY A 12 -8.05 -4.83 3.46
CA GLY A 12 -7.00 -5.47 2.68
C GLY A 12 -6.69 -6.90 3.16
N THR A 13 -6.66 -7.10 4.48
CA THR A 13 -6.49 -8.44 5.08
C THR A 13 -7.67 -9.35 4.73
N VAL A 14 -8.90 -8.84 4.86
CA VAL A 14 -10.13 -9.57 4.54
C VAL A 14 -10.14 -10.00 3.07
N LYS A 15 -9.82 -9.10 2.14
CA LYS A 15 -9.70 -9.44 0.70
C LYS A 15 -8.66 -10.52 0.44
N ALA A 16 -7.50 -10.44 1.11
CA ALA A 16 -6.45 -11.45 0.98
C ALA A 16 -6.89 -12.82 1.53
N TYR A 17 -7.61 -12.84 2.65
CA TYR A 17 -8.21 -14.08 3.18
C TYR A 17 -9.26 -14.65 2.24
N PHE A 18 -10.18 -13.85 1.69
CA PHE A 18 -11.16 -14.35 0.72
C PHE A 18 -10.52 -14.93 -0.54
N TYR A 19 -9.47 -14.29 -1.07
CA TYR A 19 -8.73 -14.80 -2.23
C TYR A 19 -8.13 -16.18 -1.94
N LYS A 20 -7.40 -16.31 -0.82
CA LYS A 20 -6.78 -17.57 -0.41
C LYS A 20 -7.80 -18.63 -0.01
N CYS A 21 -8.95 -18.23 0.53
CA CYS A 21 -10.03 -19.15 0.86
C CYS A 21 -10.54 -19.81 -0.42
N ARG A 22 -10.74 -19.02 -1.49
CA ARG A 22 -11.08 -19.56 -2.81
C ARG A 22 -10.02 -20.52 -3.35
N GLN A 23 -8.73 -20.21 -3.20
CA GLN A 23 -7.66 -21.13 -3.59
C GLN A 23 -7.72 -22.46 -2.82
N PHE A 24 -7.97 -22.40 -1.51
CA PHE A 24 -8.12 -23.59 -0.69
C PHE A 24 -9.36 -24.42 -1.07
N LEU A 25 -10.51 -23.76 -1.30
CA LEU A 25 -11.74 -24.44 -1.70
C LEU A 25 -11.58 -25.13 -3.07
N SER A 26 -10.96 -24.45 -4.03
CA SER A 26 -10.64 -25.05 -5.35
C SER A 26 -9.69 -26.24 -5.22
N TRP A 27 -8.71 -26.16 -4.30
CA TRP A 27 -7.85 -27.30 -4.01
C TRP A 27 -8.63 -28.48 -3.40
N LEU A 28 -9.50 -28.24 -2.41
CA LEU A 28 -10.35 -29.28 -1.82
C LEU A 28 -11.20 -30.00 -2.88
N GLU A 29 -11.85 -29.21 -3.76
CA GLU A 29 -12.65 -29.73 -4.87
C GLU A 29 -11.82 -30.63 -5.80
N SER A 30 -10.60 -30.20 -6.16
CA SER A 30 -9.71 -31.00 -7.01
C SER A 30 -9.23 -32.31 -6.36
N GLN A 31 -9.26 -32.39 -5.03
CA GLN A 31 -8.93 -33.60 -4.27
C GLN A 31 -10.17 -34.44 -3.94
N GLY A 32 -11.38 -34.01 -4.31
CA GLY A 32 -12.63 -34.67 -3.94
C GLY A 32 -12.93 -34.65 -2.44
N ILE A 33 -12.35 -33.69 -1.69
CA ILE A 33 -12.49 -33.58 -0.24
C ILE A 33 -13.62 -32.57 0.06
N PRO A 34 -14.69 -32.96 0.77
CA PRO A 34 -15.72 -32.01 1.17
C PRO A 34 -15.18 -31.03 2.22
N LEU A 35 -15.62 -29.77 2.15
CA LEU A 35 -15.31 -28.80 3.20
C LEU A 35 -16.04 -29.16 4.49
N MET A 36 -15.29 -29.51 5.54
CA MET A 36 -15.81 -29.71 6.89
C MET A 36 -15.02 -28.85 7.88
N LEU A 37 -15.73 -28.12 8.75
CA LEU A 37 -15.13 -27.33 9.82
C LEU A 37 -15.39 -28.02 11.19
N PRO A 38 -14.36 -28.17 12.04
CA PRO A 38 -12.96 -27.84 11.80
C PRO A 38 -12.32 -28.76 10.74
N ILE A 39 -11.40 -28.20 9.95
CA ILE A 39 -10.63 -28.95 8.96
C ILE A 39 -9.69 -29.90 9.73
N SER A 40 -9.63 -31.15 9.29
CA SER A 40 -8.78 -32.15 9.92
C SER A 40 -7.29 -31.79 9.80
N LYS A 41 -6.48 -32.25 10.76
CA LYS A 41 -5.05 -31.95 10.79
C LYS A 41 -4.34 -32.53 9.56
N GLU A 42 -4.79 -33.68 9.10
CA GLU A 42 -4.26 -34.39 7.93
C GLU A 42 -4.45 -33.55 6.67
N VAL A 43 -5.67 -33.05 6.44
CA VAL A 43 -5.97 -32.17 5.30
C VAL A 43 -5.15 -30.89 5.35
N LEU A 44 -4.98 -30.29 6.54
CA LEU A 44 -4.17 -29.08 6.72
C LEU A 44 -2.69 -29.32 6.45
N VAL A 45 -2.12 -30.42 6.93
CA VAL A 45 -0.73 -30.81 6.67
C VAL A 45 -0.51 -31.00 5.18
N ILE A 46 -1.39 -31.74 4.51
CA ILE A 46 -1.30 -31.99 3.06
C ILE A 46 -1.40 -30.66 2.30
N TYR A 47 -2.38 -29.82 2.60
CA TYR A 47 -2.56 -28.55 1.88
C TYR A 47 -1.42 -27.56 2.09
N LEU A 48 -0.91 -27.43 3.32
CA LEU A 48 0.24 -26.56 3.61
C LEU A 48 1.52 -27.10 2.95
N SER A 49 1.68 -28.42 2.87
CA SER A 49 2.80 -29.04 2.15
C SER A 49 2.68 -28.83 0.64
N HIS A 50 1.47 -28.93 0.08
CA HIS A 50 1.18 -28.57 -1.31
C HIS A 50 1.50 -27.09 -1.59
N THR A 51 1.06 -26.19 -0.70
CA THR A 51 1.33 -24.75 -0.81
C THR A 51 2.83 -24.46 -0.77
N LYS A 52 3.56 -25.17 0.09
CA LYS A 52 5.01 -25.08 0.20
C LYS A 52 5.69 -25.54 -1.09
N SER A 53 5.25 -26.62 -1.73
CA SER A 53 5.88 -27.15 -2.95
C SER A 53 5.54 -26.36 -4.23
N HIS A 54 4.49 -25.55 -4.21
CA HIS A 54 4.01 -24.78 -5.37
C HIS A 54 4.21 -23.25 -5.20
N SER A 55 5.13 -22.83 -4.34
CA SER A 55 5.40 -21.42 -4.07
C SER A 55 6.89 -21.15 -3.90
N ASP A 56 7.37 -20.07 -4.51
CA ASP A 56 8.75 -19.58 -4.33
C ASP A 56 8.89 -18.59 -3.15
N SER A 57 7.83 -18.41 -2.36
CA SER A 57 7.82 -17.45 -1.25
C SER A 57 7.19 -18.01 0.01
N ASP A 58 7.92 -17.88 1.13
CA ASP A 58 7.43 -18.17 2.48
C ASP A 58 6.17 -17.35 2.84
N SER A 59 6.06 -16.14 2.31
CA SER A 59 4.94 -15.24 2.56
C SER A 59 3.60 -15.85 2.13
N VAL A 60 3.57 -16.65 1.05
CA VAL A 60 2.38 -17.34 0.56
C VAL A 60 1.95 -18.40 1.57
N LEU A 61 2.89 -19.21 2.07
CA LEU A 61 2.65 -20.23 3.07
C LEU A 61 2.16 -19.63 4.40
N ILE A 62 2.86 -18.62 4.91
CA ILE A 62 2.54 -17.96 6.18
C ILE A 62 1.16 -17.31 6.13
N SER A 63 0.85 -16.60 5.05
CA SER A 63 -0.45 -15.94 4.90
C SER A 63 -1.60 -16.93 4.67
N THR A 64 -1.32 -18.11 4.10
CA THR A 64 -2.28 -19.22 3.99
C THR A 64 -2.54 -19.86 5.35
N ALA A 65 -1.50 -20.10 6.16
CA ALA A 65 -1.66 -20.56 7.54
C ALA A 65 -2.43 -19.54 8.41
N ALA A 66 -2.17 -18.24 8.23
CA ALA A 66 -2.89 -17.17 8.93
C ALA A 66 -4.39 -17.14 8.55
N LEU A 67 -4.71 -17.31 7.26
CA LEU A 67 -6.09 -17.50 6.83
C LEU A 67 -6.71 -18.70 7.53
N LEU A 68 -6.08 -19.88 7.44
CA LEU A 68 -6.68 -21.11 7.94
C LEU A 68 -6.92 -21.00 9.45
N ARG A 69 -5.99 -20.39 10.18
CA ARG A 69 -6.17 -20.04 11.59
C ARG A 69 -7.38 -19.12 11.80
N TRP A 70 -7.52 -18.06 11.00
CA TRP A 70 -8.67 -17.14 11.06
C TRP A 70 -10.00 -17.83 10.72
N LEU A 71 -10.04 -18.65 9.67
CA LEU A 71 -11.23 -19.41 9.28
C LEU A 71 -11.73 -20.30 10.44
N HIS A 72 -10.81 -20.98 11.13
CA HIS A 72 -11.14 -21.78 12.31
C HIS A 72 -11.54 -20.94 13.52
N SER A 73 -11.13 -19.68 13.62
CA SER A 73 -11.60 -18.78 14.69
C SER A 73 -13.04 -18.33 14.52
N LEU A 74 -13.63 -18.50 13.32
CA LEU A 74 -15.03 -18.17 13.05
C LEU A 74 -16.01 -19.24 13.55
N VAL A 75 -15.51 -20.42 13.94
CA VAL A 75 -16.31 -21.52 14.48
C VAL A 75 -15.99 -21.72 15.96
N ASN A 76 -16.98 -22.15 16.74
CA ASN A 76 -16.82 -22.33 18.19
C ASN A 76 -16.09 -23.65 18.50
N ILE A 77 -14.77 -23.66 18.37
CA ILE A 77 -13.91 -24.82 18.63
C ILE A 77 -13.00 -24.57 19.84
N LYS A 78 -12.75 -25.62 20.62
CA LYS A 78 -11.91 -25.53 21.84
C LYS A 78 -10.44 -25.25 21.54
N SER A 79 -9.93 -25.73 20.41
CA SER A 79 -8.53 -25.60 20.00
C SER A 79 -8.42 -25.48 18.49
N ASN A 80 -7.57 -24.58 18.02
CA ASN A 80 -7.35 -24.40 16.59
C ASN A 80 -6.46 -25.54 16.07
N PRO A 81 -6.88 -26.29 15.02
CA PRO A 81 -6.07 -27.37 14.47
C PRO A 81 -4.65 -26.92 14.09
N LEU A 82 -4.48 -25.66 13.67
CA LEU A 82 -3.19 -25.07 13.30
C LEU A 82 -2.20 -25.00 14.48
N ASP A 83 -2.64 -25.14 15.72
CA ASP A 83 -1.76 -25.17 16.90
C ASP A 83 -1.06 -26.52 17.11
N SER A 84 -1.37 -27.53 16.28
CA SER A 84 -0.73 -28.83 16.36
C SER A 84 0.78 -28.76 16.03
N PRO A 85 1.65 -29.46 16.78
CA PRO A 85 3.10 -29.44 16.56
C PRO A 85 3.51 -29.84 15.14
N ILE A 86 2.84 -30.84 14.54
CA ILE A 86 3.16 -31.30 13.18
C ILE A 86 2.92 -30.20 12.14
N ILE A 87 1.84 -29.42 12.28
CA ILE A 87 1.51 -28.31 11.39
C ILE A 87 2.51 -27.17 11.58
N GLN A 88 2.88 -26.86 12.84
CA GLN A 88 3.91 -25.86 13.13
C GLN A 88 5.25 -26.25 12.51
N HIS A 89 5.64 -27.53 12.56
CA HIS A 89 6.85 -28.02 11.90
C HIS A 89 6.81 -27.81 10.38
N VAL A 90 5.69 -28.10 9.72
CA VAL A 90 5.52 -27.84 8.27
C VAL A 90 5.69 -26.36 7.95
N ILE A 91 5.06 -25.46 8.74
CA ILE A 91 5.16 -24.01 8.54
C ILE A 91 6.61 -23.53 8.74
N VAL A 92 7.28 -23.99 9.80
CA VAL A 92 8.67 -23.60 10.11
C VAL A 92 9.65 -24.14 9.06
N SER A 93 9.50 -25.40 8.63
CA SER A 93 10.29 -25.99 7.55
C SER A 93 10.10 -25.20 6.25
N GLY A 94 8.85 -24.96 5.84
CA GLY A 94 8.57 -24.17 4.65
C GLY A 94 9.10 -22.74 4.73
N ARG A 95 9.04 -22.12 5.91
CA ARG A 95 9.69 -20.82 6.12
C ARG A 95 11.20 -20.91 5.93
N ARG A 96 11.88 -21.89 6.50
CA ARG A 96 13.34 -22.03 6.36
C ARG A 96 13.78 -22.26 4.91
N GLU A 97 13.01 -23.04 4.16
CA GLU A 97 13.32 -23.40 2.77
C GLU A 97 13.00 -22.27 1.78
N LEU A 98 11.87 -21.59 1.95
CA LEU A 98 11.37 -20.58 1.00
C LEU A 98 11.70 -19.14 1.39
N HIS A 99 12.27 -18.91 2.57
CA HIS A 99 12.56 -17.55 3.02
C HIS A 99 13.78 -17.01 2.30
N HIS A 100 13.53 -15.97 1.51
CA HIS A 100 14.56 -15.14 0.91
C HIS A 100 14.49 -13.74 1.52
N PRO A 101 15.63 -13.13 1.90
CA PRO A 101 15.66 -11.75 2.32
C PRO A 101 14.99 -10.86 1.26
N PRO A 102 14.03 -10.01 1.64
CA PRO A 102 13.35 -9.18 0.65
C PRO A 102 14.35 -8.22 0.01
N VAL A 103 14.45 -8.27 -1.32
CA VAL A 103 15.26 -7.31 -2.08
C VAL A 103 14.73 -5.90 -1.83
N GLN A 104 15.55 -5.09 -1.17
CA GLN A 104 15.15 -3.73 -0.85
C GLN A 104 15.18 -2.87 -2.11
N LYS A 105 14.04 -2.25 -2.42
CA LYS A 105 13.96 -1.28 -3.50
C LYS A 105 14.67 0.01 -3.11
N GLN A 106 15.38 0.60 -4.06
CA GLN A 106 16.11 1.84 -3.87
C GLN A 106 15.13 3.01 -3.62
N PRO A 107 15.49 3.96 -2.72
CA PRO A 107 14.80 5.24 -2.64
C PRO A 107 15.12 6.08 -3.89
N ILE A 108 14.15 6.85 -4.35
CA ILE A 108 14.42 7.90 -5.36
C ILE A 108 15.32 8.99 -4.73
N SER A 109 16.35 9.43 -5.44
CA SER A 109 17.24 10.49 -4.96
C SER A 109 16.62 11.88 -5.13
N LEU A 110 17.12 12.88 -4.40
CA LEU A 110 16.72 14.27 -4.59
C LEU A 110 17.01 14.76 -6.02
N SER A 111 18.16 14.37 -6.60
CA SER A 111 18.51 14.74 -7.97
C SER A 111 17.53 14.20 -9.00
N GLN A 112 17.05 12.96 -8.83
CA GLN A 112 16.03 12.36 -9.68
C GLN A 112 14.66 13.04 -9.52
N VAL A 113 14.29 13.40 -8.28
CA VAL A 113 13.06 14.18 -8.04
C VAL A 113 13.13 15.54 -8.73
N LYS A 114 14.26 16.25 -8.61
CA LYS A 114 14.48 17.52 -9.30
C LYS A 114 14.37 17.37 -10.82
N ALA A 115 15.05 16.37 -11.40
CA ALA A 115 14.96 16.10 -12.84
C ALA A 115 13.53 15.80 -13.31
N ILE A 116 12.73 15.07 -12.52
CA ILE A 116 11.31 14.84 -12.82
C ILE A 116 10.52 16.15 -12.77
N ILE A 117 10.78 17.01 -11.78
CA ILE A 117 10.13 18.32 -11.66
C ILE A 117 10.51 19.21 -12.85
N ASP A 118 11.79 19.29 -13.21
CA ASP A 118 12.24 20.09 -14.35
C ASP A 118 11.58 19.64 -15.66
N LEU A 119 11.38 18.32 -15.82
CA LEU A 119 10.74 17.74 -17.00
C LEU A 119 9.22 17.98 -17.05
N PHE A 120 8.53 17.96 -15.90
CA PHE A 120 7.06 17.91 -15.84
C PHE A 120 6.39 19.13 -15.21
N ALA A 121 7.17 20.07 -14.69
CA ALA A 121 6.68 21.31 -14.10
C ALA A 121 7.23 22.55 -14.82
N GLY A 122 7.65 22.42 -16.08
CA GLY A 122 7.98 23.56 -16.94
C GLY A 122 6.76 24.46 -17.23
N PRO A 123 6.93 25.69 -17.78
CA PRO A 123 5.84 26.65 -18.01
C PRO A 123 4.68 26.12 -18.86
N GLU A 124 4.99 25.35 -19.90
CA GLU A 124 4.01 24.76 -20.83
C GLU A 124 3.55 23.34 -20.44
N ALA A 125 3.80 22.93 -19.19
CA ALA A 125 3.47 21.58 -18.73
C ALA A 125 1.96 21.32 -18.80
N SER A 126 1.59 20.19 -19.40
CA SER A 126 0.21 19.73 -19.42
C SER A 126 -0.29 19.40 -18.00
N LEU A 127 -1.62 19.35 -17.83
CA LEU A 127 -2.23 18.95 -16.55
C LEU A 127 -1.74 17.57 -16.07
N LEU A 128 -1.50 16.63 -16.98
CA LEU A 128 -1.02 15.29 -16.65
C LEU A 128 0.44 15.29 -16.17
N GLU A 129 1.27 16.14 -16.76
CA GLU A 129 2.66 16.34 -16.35
C GLU A 129 2.73 17.03 -14.99
N LEU A 130 2.00 18.14 -14.81
CA LEU A 130 1.91 18.83 -13.52
C LEU A 130 1.43 17.91 -12.40
N ARG A 131 0.43 17.05 -12.68
CA ARG A 131 -0.04 16.04 -11.72
C ARG A 131 1.09 15.08 -11.34
N SER A 132 1.91 14.66 -12.30
CA SER A 132 3.00 13.71 -12.08
C SER A 132 4.13 14.35 -11.27
N ALA A 133 4.51 15.59 -11.58
CA ALA A 133 5.46 16.38 -10.80
C ALA A 133 4.97 16.60 -9.36
N CYS A 134 3.71 17.02 -9.20
CA CYS A 134 3.08 17.22 -7.90
C CYS A 134 3.07 15.92 -7.08
N TYR A 135 2.68 14.80 -7.69
CA TYR A 135 2.65 13.49 -7.04
C TYR A 135 4.02 13.10 -6.50
N VAL A 136 5.07 13.18 -7.33
CA VAL A 136 6.43 12.81 -6.94
C VAL A 136 6.97 13.75 -5.86
N SER A 137 6.76 15.06 -6.02
CA SER A 137 7.22 16.09 -5.08
C SER A 137 6.59 15.92 -3.69
N LEU A 138 5.26 15.79 -3.61
CA LEU A 138 4.54 15.58 -2.35
C LEU A 138 4.92 14.27 -1.67
N LYS A 139 5.02 13.20 -2.45
CA LYS A 139 5.36 11.89 -1.93
C LYS A 139 6.78 11.83 -1.38
N TYR A 140 7.72 12.52 -2.02
CA TYR A 140 9.08 12.67 -1.52
C TYR A 140 9.12 13.53 -0.25
N ALA A 141 8.42 14.68 -0.24
CA ALA A 141 8.43 15.61 0.87
C ALA A 141 7.78 15.07 2.15
N LEU A 142 6.67 14.32 2.02
CA LEU A 142 5.86 13.88 3.17
C LEU A 142 5.95 12.38 3.44
N LEU A 143 6.72 11.62 2.63
CA LEU A 143 6.88 10.17 2.75
C LEU A 143 5.54 9.40 2.78
N PHE A 144 4.54 9.91 2.06
CA PHE A 144 3.21 9.31 2.05
C PHE A 144 3.22 7.89 1.51
N ARG A 145 2.49 7.01 2.21
CA ARG A 145 2.09 5.71 1.64
C ARG A 145 1.12 5.95 0.50
N HIS A 146 1.05 5.00 -0.44
CA HIS A 146 0.15 5.13 -1.58
C HIS A 146 -1.30 5.40 -1.16
N ASN A 147 -1.85 4.65 -0.19
CA ASN A 147 -3.24 4.84 0.23
C ASN A 147 -3.48 6.19 0.93
N GLU A 148 -2.47 6.73 1.61
CA GLU A 148 -2.54 8.08 2.20
C GLU A 148 -2.61 9.10 1.07
N MET A 149 -1.67 9.03 0.12
CA MET A 149 -1.58 9.90 -1.06
C MET A 149 -2.83 9.86 -1.96
N ALA A 150 -3.32 8.66 -2.26
CA ALA A 150 -4.50 8.44 -3.09
C ALA A 150 -5.79 8.88 -2.37
N GLY A 151 -5.78 8.88 -1.03
CA GLY A 151 -6.90 9.32 -0.20
C GLY A 151 -6.97 10.84 0.01
N VAL A 152 -5.95 11.61 -0.41
CA VAL A 152 -5.96 13.06 -0.21
C VAL A 152 -7.02 13.72 -1.09
N LYS A 153 -7.86 14.52 -0.45
CA LYS A 153 -8.89 15.35 -1.07
C LYS A 153 -8.58 16.83 -0.84
N ALA A 154 -9.19 17.70 -1.63
CA ALA A 154 -8.96 19.15 -1.52
C ALA A 154 -9.49 19.75 -0.21
N ASN A 155 -10.53 19.17 0.40
CA ASN A 155 -11.00 19.52 1.74
C ASN A 155 -10.07 19.10 2.89
N HIS A 156 -9.08 18.26 2.61
CA HIS A 156 -8.03 17.94 3.59
C HIS A 156 -6.88 18.94 3.59
N LEU A 157 -6.86 19.87 2.62
CA LEU A 157 -5.83 20.89 2.50
C LEU A 157 -6.29 22.19 3.19
N SER A 158 -5.41 22.80 3.97
CA SER A 158 -5.64 24.13 4.55
C SER A 158 -4.36 24.95 4.58
N GLU A 159 -4.50 26.27 4.46
CA GLU A 159 -3.39 27.22 4.61
C GLU A 159 -3.46 27.83 6.03
N PRO A 160 -2.52 27.51 6.93
CA PRO A 160 -2.56 28.04 8.29
C PRO A 160 -2.25 29.54 8.31
N ALA A 161 -3.07 30.34 9.00
CA ALA A 161 -2.89 31.80 9.08
C ALA A 161 -1.50 32.24 9.56
N ASN A 162 -0.87 31.46 10.44
CA ASN A 162 0.40 31.82 11.09
C ASN A 162 1.64 31.18 10.46
N LYS A 163 1.50 30.43 9.35
CA LYS A 163 2.62 29.71 8.71
C LYS A 163 2.52 29.76 7.18
N LYS A 164 3.62 30.09 6.51
CA LYS A 164 3.70 30.02 5.05
C LYS A 164 3.83 28.56 4.61
N GLY A 165 2.74 27.97 4.12
CA GLY A 165 2.70 26.58 3.72
C GLY A 165 1.29 26.01 3.63
N ILE A 166 1.21 24.69 3.44
CA ILE A 166 -0.05 23.95 3.35
C ILE A 166 -0.04 22.82 4.38
N SER A 167 -1.09 22.74 5.19
CA SER A 167 -1.39 21.58 6.03
C SER A 167 -2.23 20.59 5.25
N ILE A 168 -1.91 19.30 5.39
CA ILE A 168 -2.62 18.19 4.77
C ILE A 168 -3.09 17.24 5.87
N PHE A 169 -4.40 17.17 6.07
CA PHE A 169 -5.01 16.17 6.94
C PHE A 169 -5.05 14.80 6.26
N ILE A 170 -4.62 13.78 6.98
CA ILE A 170 -4.56 12.39 6.53
C ILE A 170 -5.55 11.62 7.40
N PRO A 171 -6.78 11.38 6.92
CA PRO A 171 -7.84 10.80 7.75
C PRO A 171 -7.64 9.32 8.06
N LYS A 172 -6.77 8.64 7.30
CA LYS A 172 -6.55 7.20 7.45
C LYS A 172 -5.14 6.82 7.07
N SER A 173 -4.48 6.07 7.94
CA SER A 173 -3.20 5.41 7.68
C SER A 173 -3.28 3.92 7.97
N LYS A 174 -2.30 3.15 7.50
CA LYS A 174 -2.22 1.71 7.81
C LYS A 174 -2.02 1.43 9.31
N THR A 175 -1.30 2.31 10.00
CA THR A 175 -0.98 2.17 11.44
C THR A 175 -1.99 2.89 12.34
N ASP A 176 -2.94 3.60 11.74
CA ASP A 176 -4.00 4.32 12.45
C ASP A 176 -5.24 3.42 12.54
N VAL A 177 -5.23 2.52 13.51
CA VAL A 177 -6.27 1.51 13.71
C VAL A 177 -7.60 2.17 14.14
N PHE A 178 -7.51 3.23 14.95
CA PHE A 178 -8.67 3.92 15.52
C PHE A 178 -9.21 5.07 14.66
N ARG A 179 -8.49 5.44 13.59
CA ARG A 179 -8.87 6.50 12.64
C ARG A 179 -8.85 7.90 13.25
N ASP A 180 -7.88 8.14 14.13
CA ASP A 180 -7.67 9.46 14.73
C ASP A 180 -7.16 10.48 13.68
N GLY A 181 -6.56 9.98 12.61
CA GLY A 181 -5.96 10.78 11.56
C GLY A 181 -4.62 11.41 11.98
N SER A 182 -4.00 12.13 11.06
CA SER A 182 -2.77 12.89 11.34
C SER A 182 -2.64 14.05 10.37
N THR A 183 -1.96 15.12 10.77
CA THR A 183 -1.71 16.28 9.88
C THR A 183 -0.23 16.33 9.51
N ALA A 184 0.05 16.45 8.22
CA ALA A 184 1.37 16.73 7.69
C ALA A 184 1.45 18.19 7.23
N PHE A 185 2.59 18.85 7.45
CA PHE A 185 2.80 20.24 7.04
C PHE A 185 3.86 20.35 5.96
N LEU A 186 3.54 21.08 4.89
CA LEU A 186 4.47 21.47 3.83
C LEU A 186 4.87 22.93 4.04
N CYS A 187 6.14 23.16 4.33
CA CYS A 187 6.69 24.51 4.36
C CYS A 187 6.84 25.05 2.95
N ASP A 188 6.40 26.29 2.73
CA ASP A 188 6.59 26.97 1.45
C ASP A 188 8.04 27.45 1.30
N ARG A 189 8.71 27.03 0.23
CA ARG A 189 10.08 27.42 -0.08
C ARG A 189 10.11 28.30 -1.32
N LEU A 190 10.99 29.29 -1.31
CA LEU A 190 11.26 30.17 -2.45
C LEU A 190 12.26 29.51 -3.41
N ASP A 191 11.90 28.33 -3.94
CA ASP A 191 12.69 27.62 -4.93
C ASP A 191 11.79 26.94 -5.97
N ASN A 192 12.34 26.64 -7.15
CA ASN A 192 11.61 26.01 -8.27
C ASN A 192 11.15 24.57 -7.98
N TYR A 193 11.61 23.99 -6.87
CA TYR A 193 11.32 22.62 -6.44
C TYR A 193 10.37 22.58 -5.24
N SER A 194 9.76 23.71 -4.87
CA SER A 194 8.85 23.84 -3.74
C SER A 194 7.61 22.98 -3.97
N PRO A 195 7.36 21.96 -3.12
CA PRO A 195 6.17 21.13 -3.24
C PRO A 195 4.88 21.94 -3.11
N VAL A 196 4.91 23.03 -2.33
CA VAL A 196 3.77 23.95 -2.17
C VAL A 196 3.48 24.70 -3.47
N ALA A 197 4.51 25.26 -4.12
CA ALA A 197 4.34 25.98 -5.39
C ALA A 197 3.82 25.04 -6.50
N ILE A 198 4.38 23.83 -6.60
CA ILE A 198 3.94 22.82 -7.57
C ILE A 198 2.50 22.38 -7.29
N LEU A 199 2.13 22.18 -6.01
CA LEU A 199 0.77 21.84 -5.61
C LEU A 199 -0.22 22.94 -5.98
N ARG A 200 0.07 24.21 -5.66
CA ARG A 200 -0.81 25.34 -6.01
C ARG A 200 -1.04 25.42 -7.52
N ARG A 201 0.03 25.34 -8.31
CA ARG A 201 -0.04 25.36 -9.77
C ARG A 201 -0.85 24.18 -10.34
N PHE A 202 -0.70 23.00 -9.77
CA PHE A 202 -1.51 21.83 -10.14
C PHE A 202 -2.99 22.04 -9.80
N LEU A 203 -3.31 22.52 -8.60
CA LEU A 203 -4.69 22.79 -8.17
C LEU A 203 -5.38 23.81 -9.09
N GLU A 204 -4.67 24.89 -9.42
CA GLU A 204 -5.12 25.93 -10.34
C GLU A 204 -5.41 25.35 -11.74
N ALA A 205 -4.43 24.66 -12.34
CA ALA A 205 -4.59 24.04 -13.66
C ALA A 205 -5.70 22.96 -13.68
N ALA A 206 -5.96 22.31 -12.55
CA ALA A 206 -7.01 21.31 -12.40
C ALA A 206 -8.40 21.90 -12.09
N GLY A 207 -8.50 23.21 -11.82
CA GLY A 207 -9.73 23.85 -11.34
C GLY A 207 -10.23 23.28 -10.00
N ILE A 208 -9.31 22.90 -9.11
CA ILE A 208 -9.62 22.33 -7.79
C ILE A 208 -9.40 23.40 -6.73
N ASN A 209 -10.49 23.79 -6.06
CA ASN A 209 -10.42 24.72 -4.94
C ASN A 209 -10.26 23.97 -3.62
N LEU A 210 -9.55 24.58 -2.67
CA LEU A 210 -9.46 24.08 -1.30
C LEU A 210 -10.88 23.97 -0.69
N GLY A 211 -11.09 22.98 0.18
CA GLY A 211 -12.41 22.74 0.79
C GLY A 211 -13.38 21.89 -0.04
N GLN A 212 -13.08 21.60 -1.31
CA GLN A 212 -13.92 20.71 -2.13
C GLN A 212 -13.76 19.24 -1.72
N ASP A 213 -14.86 18.49 -1.68
CA ASP A 213 -14.80 17.03 -1.51
C ASP A 213 -14.45 16.34 -2.83
N LYS A 214 -13.23 16.59 -3.32
CA LYS A 214 -12.69 16.03 -4.56
C LYS A 214 -11.30 15.47 -4.31
N TYR A 215 -11.04 14.27 -4.82
CA TYR A 215 -9.69 13.70 -4.77
C TYR A 215 -8.70 14.54 -5.59
N LEU A 216 -7.51 14.76 -5.03
CA LEU A 216 -6.43 15.46 -5.74
C LEU A 216 -5.95 14.65 -6.95
N TYR A 217 -5.84 13.33 -6.78
CA TYR A 217 -5.34 12.41 -7.80
C TYR A 217 -6.45 11.46 -8.21
N LYS A 218 -7.16 11.78 -9.30
CA LYS A 218 -8.33 11.01 -9.76
C LYS A 218 -8.33 10.58 -11.22
N ILE A 219 -9.18 9.59 -11.51
CA ILE A 219 -9.57 9.13 -12.85
C ILE A 219 -11.10 9.21 -12.96
N GLY A 220 -11.60 9.78 -14.08
CA GLY A 220 -13.04 9.82 -14.37
C GLY A 220 -13.86 10.55 -13.30
N ALA A 221 -14.99 9.96 -12.92
CA ALA A 221 -15.96 10.48 -11.94
C ALA A 221 -15.46 10.38 -10.48
N ASP A 222 -14.37 11.08 -10.16
CA ASP A 222 -13.83 11.27 -8.80
C ASP A 222 -13.40 10.00 -8.07
N ARG A 223 -12.86 9.02 -8.80
CA ARG A 223 -12.23 7.84 -8.19
C ARG A 223 -10.73 8.09 -7.99
N PRO A 224 -10.16 7.76 -6.82
CA PRO A 224 -8.74 7.93 -6.59
C PRO A 224 -7.91 7.07 -7.55
N LEU A 225 -6.72 7.56 -7.94
CA LEU A 225 -5.81 6.77 -8.79
C LEU A 225 -5.45 5.45 -8.10
N SER A 226 -5.49 4.36 -8.87
CA SER A 226 -5.03 3.05 -8.40
C SER A 226 -3.52 3.02 -8.18
N TYR A 227 -3.06 2.12 -7.30
CA TYR A 227 -1.64 1.88 -7.07
C TYR A 227 -0.89 1.56 -8.37
N THR A 228 -1.45 0.66 -9.17
CA THR A 228 -0.87 0.24 -10.45
C THR A 228 -0.69 1.44 -11.37
N ARG A 229 -1.70 2.30 -11.50
CA ARG A 229 -1.61 3.47 -12.36
C ARG A 229 -0.59 4.49 -11.87
N CYS A 230 -0.57 4.78 -10.56
CA CYS A 230 0.47 5.65 -9.98
C CYS A 230 1.88 5.08 -10.21
N ARG A 231 2.05 3.76 -10.11
CA ARG A 231 3.33 3.09 -10.34
C ARG A 231 3.76 3.18 -11.80
N GLU A 232 2.86 2.97 -12.74
CA GLU A 232 3.13 3.14 -14.17
C GLU A 232 3.60 4.56 -14.48
N LEU A 233 2.87 5.58 -14.02
CA LEU A 233 3.22 6.98 -14.23
C LEU A 233 4.58 7.33 -13.62
N PHE A 234 4.86 6.82 -12.42
CA PHE A 234 6.15 7.01 -11.77
C PHE A 234 7.29 6.33 -12.53
N PHE A 235 7.07 5.12 -13.05
CA PHE A 235 8.08 4.40 -13.83
C PHE A 235 8.34 5.08 -15.16
N GLU A 236 7.30 5.61 -15.79
CA GLU A 236 7.45 6.39 -17.02
C GLU A 236 8.25 7.67 -16.78
N ALA A 237 8.02 8.36 -15.66
CA ALA A 237 8.83 9.49 -15.22
C ALA A 237 10.31 9.12 -15.10
N LEU A 238 10.61 8.00 -14.43
CA LEU A 238 11.97 7.51 -14.26
C LEU A 238 12.65 7.20 -15.60
N ARG A 239 11.95 6.54 -16.53
CA ARG A 239 12.50 6.27 -17.86
C ARG A 239 12.83 7.55 -18.61
N ARG A 240 11.95 8.55 -18.57
CA ARG A 240 12.16 9.82 -19.27
C ARG A 240 13.35 10.62 -18.73
N ILE A 241 13.77 10.40 -17.48
CA ILE A 241 15.00 10.98 -16.92
C ILE A 241 16.24 10.07 -17.07
N GLY A 242 16.15 9.00 -17.87
CA GLY A 242 17.29 8.13 -18.19
C GLY A 242 17.53 6.96 -17.24
N VAL A 243 16.58 6.60 -16.37
CA VAL A 243 16.70 5.39 -15.53
C VAL A 243 16.46 4.14 -16.38
N SER A 244 17.48 3.28 -16.47
CA SER A 244 17.47 2.05 -17.27
C SER A 244 16.51 0.98 -16.74
N ASP A 245 16.51 0.70 -15.43
CA ASP A 245 15.56 -0.21 -14.80
C ASP A 245 14.76 0.47 -13.68
N PRO A 246 13.54 0.97 -13.96
CA PRO A 246 12.66 1.53 -12.94
C PRO A 246 12.23 0.51 -11.86
N ASN A 247 12.33 -0.80 -12.12
CA ASN A 247 11.89 -1.81 -11.16
C ASN A 247 12.79 -1.86 -9.92
N VAL A 248 14.01 -1.32 -9.95
CA VAL A 248 14.84 -1.20 -8.75
C VAL A 248 14.23 -0.22 -7.74
N TYR A 249 13.34 0.67 -8.19
CA TYR A 249 12.67 1.65 -7.34
C TYR A 249 11.32 1.14 -6.83
N GLY A 250 11.01 1.51 -5.59
CA GLY A 250 9.74 1.21 -4.96
C GLY A 250 8.89 2.47 -4.86
N THR A 251 7.65 2.44 -5.32
CA THR A 251 6.69 3.52 -4.99
C THR A 251 6.42 3.63 -3.49
N SER A 252 6.83 2.65 -2.68
CA SER A 252 6.73 2.68 -1.22
C SER A 252 8.09 2.69 -0.52
N SER A 253 9.22 2.79 -1.25
CA SER A 253 10.56 2.76 -0.62
C SER A 253 10.78 3.96 0.31
N GLN A 254 10.31 5.15 -0.11
CA GLN A 254 10.25 6.37 0.71
C GLN A 254 9.46 6.16 2.02
N SER A 255 8.34 5.44 1.99
CA SER A 255 7.52 5.17 3.19
C SER A 255 8.16 4.21 4.21
N LYS A 256 9.24 3.49 3.83
CA LYS A 256 10.01 2.68 4.78
C LYS A 256 11.01 3.52 5.58
N ILE A 257 11.42 4.70 5.08
CA ILE A 257 12.26 5.67 5.80
C ILE A 257 11.53 6.21 7.05
N ARG A 258 10.20 6.34 6.98
CA ARG A 258 9.33 6.70 8.13
C ARG A 258 9.40 5.71 9.30
N ARG A 259 9.96 4.49 9.12
CA ARG A 259 10.19 3.52 10.21
C ARG A 259 11.55 3.69 10.90
N GLY A 260 12.46 4.48 10.34
CA GLY A 260 13.80 4.71 10.88
C GLY A 260 14.01 6.08 11.53
N PHE A 261 13.05 7.01 11.39
CA PHE A 261 13.06 8.28 12.09
C PHE A 261 12.03 8.24 13.23
N PRO A 262 12.44 8.46 14.50
CA PRO A 262 11.47 8.70 15.56
C PRO A 262 10.66 9.96 15.22
N PRO A 263 9.39 10.05 15.68
CA PRO A 263 8.66 11.31 15.60
C PRO A 263 9.48 12.40 16.30
N SER A 264 9.82 13.45 15.56
CA SER A 264 10.37 14.70 16.08
C SER A 264 9.34 15.44 16.92
#